data_AF-A0A1T2A1V7-F1
#
_entry.id   AF-A0A1T2A1V7-F1
#
_cell.length_a   1.000
_cell.length_b   1.000
_cell.length_c   1.000
_cell.angle_alpha   90.00
_cell.angle_beta   90.00
_cell.angle_gamma   90.00
#
_symmetry.space_group_name_H-M   'P 1'
#
loop_
_entity.id
_entity.type
_entity.pdbx_description
1 polymer ?
#
loop_
_entity_poly.entity_id
_entity_poly.type
_entity_poly.pdbx_seq_one_letter_code
_entity_poly.pdbx_strand_id
1 'polypeptide(L)'
;MTRSATTTWNDDCAFDSALAGATSGRVLDNGAASGIVAGTRIATAMGWRPVEAIAVGDMVMTFDSGLRPVVDVKRTQLWLGHGRCPDHRKPLAVPVGALGNKTPMLLLPEQNMMVESDMAEAIYGDPFAVIPASALEGYRGIDRITPHRPIDVIVLEFEEEEIVYANGSGMVHCGSINSHRLEALFDDDAGPNYETLSLEMARSIVAGLIDEDLTAHAYAAE
;
A
#
# COMPACT_ATOMS: atom_id res chain seq x y z
N MET A 1 11.37 -36.78 -9.01
CA MET A 1 10.83 -36.03 -10.16
C MET A 1 10.71 -34.58 -9.74
N THR A 2 11.55 -33.76 -10.33
CA THR A 2 11.86 -32.38 -9.92
C THR A 2 10.81 -31.41 -10.44
N ARG A 3 10.42 -30.43 -9.62
CA ARG A 3 10.09 -29.06 -10.07
C ARG A 3 10.15 -28.09 -8.89
N SER A 4 11.36 -27.56 -8.65
CA SER A 4 11.56 -26.36 -7.86
C SER A 4 11.16 -25.17 -8.75
N ALA A 5 10.10 -24.46 -8.42
CA ALA A 5 9.69 -23.23 -9.10
C ALA A 5 10.46 -22.06 -8.48
N THR A 6 11.67 -21.83 -8.98
CA THR A 6 12.41 -20.59 -8.69
C THR A 6 11.89 -19.51 -9.64
N THR A 7 10.92 -18.70 -9.20
CA THR A 7 10.64 -17.42 -9.87
C THR A 7 11.71 -16.44 -9.42
N THR A 8 12.88 -16.53 -10.04
CA THR A 8 13.99 -15.63 -9.80
C THR A 8 13.65 -14.27 -10.40
N TRP A 9 13.43 -13.28 -9.54
CA TRP A 9 13.40 -11.86 -9.91
C TRP A 9 14.83 -11.43 -10.29
N ASN A 10 15.26 -11.74 -11.51
CA ASN A 10 16.60 -11.37 -11.99
C ASN A 10 16.58 -10.69 -13.36
N ASP A 11 15.41 -10.22 -13.81
CA ASP A 11 15.29 -9.44 -15.04
C ASP A 11 14.88 -8.01 -14.73
N ASP A 12 15.88 -7.16 -14.51
CA ASP A 12 15.77 -5.71 -14.28
C ASP A 12 14.94 -4.98 -15.36
N CYS A 13 14.79 -5.57 -16.55
CA CYS A 13 14.09 -5.00 -17.70
C CYS A 13 12.56 -5.20 -17.69
N ALA A 14 12.04 -6.27 -17.08
CA ALA A 14 10.60 -6.50 -17.01
C ALA A 14 9.92 -5.46 -16.10
N PHE A 15 10.65 -5.05 -15.07
CA PHE A 15 10.28 -4.05 -14.08
C PHE A 15 10.07 -2.65 -14.69
N ASP A 16 11.01 -2.19 -15.51
CA ASP A 16 10.97 -0.87 -16.15
C ASP A 16 9.78 -0.67 -17.10
N SER A 17 9.22 -1.77 -17.64
CA SER A 17 8.10 -1.72 -18.59
C SER A 17 6.74 -1.51 -17.91
N ALA A 18 6.59 -1.94 -16.66
CA ALA A 18 5.35 -1.83 -15.90
C ALA A 18 5.12 -0.41 -15.33
N LEU A 19 6.18 0.41 -15.26
CA LEU A 19 6.21 1.74 -14.61
C LEU A 19 6.20 2.91 -15.60
N ALA A 20 5.99 2.67 -16.90
CA ALA A 20 6.03 3.73 -17.91
C ALA A 20 4.79 4.67 -17.84
N GLY A 21 4.85 5.66 -16.94
CA GLY A 21 3.92 6.78 -16.81
C GLY A 21 4.65 8.13 -16.84
N ALA A 22 3.97 9.19 -17.30
CA ALA A 22 4.57 10.49 -17.65
C ALA A 22 5.01 11.32 -16.44
N THR A 23 6.28 11.74 -16.45
CA THR A 23 6.94 12.47 -15.37
C THR A 23 6.60 13.97 -15.37
N SER A 24 5.79 14.41 -14.41
CA SER A 24 5.66 15.83 -14.06
C SER A 24 5.09 15.96 -12.63
N GLY A 25 5.98 15.95 -11.63
CA GLY A 25 5.59 16.06 -10.21
C GLY A 25 6.60 16.88 -9.40
N ARG A 26 6.12 17.58 -8.36
CA ARG A 26 6.98 18.21 -7.34
C ARG A 26 7.57 17.13 -6.43
N VAL A 27 8.78 17.30 -5.91
CA VAL A 27 9.39 16.33 -4.99
C VAL A 27 8.73 16.42 -3.62
N LEU A 28 8.64 15.29 -2.91
CA LEU A 28 8.27 15.29 -1.49
C LEU A 28 9.34 16.08 -0.71
N ASP A 29 9.04 17.35 -0.43
CA ASP A 29 9.93 18.27 0.30
C ASP A 29 9.94 18.02 1.82
N ASN A 30 9.20 17.00 2.28
CA ASN A 30 9.23 16.52 3.66
C ASN A 30 9.13 15.01 3.64
N GLY A 31 10.24 14.34 4.00
CA GLY A 31 10.31 13.09 4.78
C GLY A 31 9.51 11.84 4.39
N ALA A 32 8.23 11.96 4.05
CA ALA A 32 7.29 10.86 4.04
C ALA A 32 7.50 9.96 2.80
N ALA A 33 7.90 8.72 2.99
CA ALA A 33 7.89 7.71 1.93
C ALA A 33 6.52 7.04 1.90
N SER A 34 5.48 7.83 1.61
CA SER A 34 4.06 7.46 1.64
C SER A 34 3.32 8.03 0.43
N GLY A 35 2.24 7.37 0.03
CA GLY A 35 1.46 7.57 -1.19
C GLY A 35 1.40 6.31 -2.08
N ILE A 36 0.54 6.38 -3.09
CA ILE A 36 0.26 5.29 -4.04
C ILE A 36 1.13 5.46 -5.28
N VAL A 37 1.88 4.43 -5.64
CA VAL A 37 2.75 4.46 -6.83
C VAL A 37 1.92 4.44 -8.12
N ALA A 38 2.29 5.27 -9.09
CA ALA A 38 1.68 5.31 -10.42
C ALA A 38 1.66 3.91 -11.08
N GLY A 39 0.60 3.63 -11.85
CA GLY A 39 0.33 2.31 -12.42
C GLY A 39 -0.47 1.38 -11.49
N THR A 40 -0.58 1.70 -10.19
CA THR A 40 -1.50 1.01 -9.28
C THR A 40 -2.93 1.33 -9.66
N ARG A 41 -3.77 0.31 -9.84
CA ARG A 41 -5.18 0.43 -10.19
C ARG A 41 -6.02 0.47 -8.92
N ILE A 42 -6.88 1.48 -8.81
CA ILE A 42 -7.81 1.65 -7.70
C ILE A 42 -9.22 1.29 -8.17
N ALA A 43 -10.01 0.68 -7.29
CA ALA A 43 -11.42 0.42 -7.54
C ALA A 43 -12.20 1.74 -7.49
N THR A 44 -12.90 2.06 -8.58
CA THR A 44 -13.75 3.27 -8.67
C THR A 44 -15.16 2.90 -9.11
N ALA A 45 -16.10 3.84 -9.05
CA ALA A 45 -17.44 3.68 -9.61
C ALA A 45 -17.44 3.30 -11.11
N MET A 46 -16.36 3.63 -11.83
CA MET A 46 -16.17 3.30 -13.25
C MET A 46 -15.33 2.03 -13.47
N GLY A 47 -15.07 1.25 -12.42
CA GLY A 47 -14.20 0.09 -12.44
C GLY A 47 -12.76 0.41 -12.04
N TRP A 48 -11.82 -0.47 -12.41
CA TRP A 48 -10.41 -0.36 -12.04
C TRP A 48 -9.69 0.69 -12.89
N ARG A 49 -9.37 1.83 -12.29
CA ARG A 49 -8.66 2.93 -12.94
C ARG A 49 -7.24 3.08 -12.37
N PRO A 50 -6.23 3.37 -13.20
CA PRO A 50 -4.90 3.68 -12.68
C PRO A 50 -4.96 4.96 -11.82
N VAL A 51 -4.21 4.99 -10.73
CA VAL A 51 -4.27 6.06 -9.72
C VAL A 51 -3.93 7.44 -10.30
N GLU A 52 -3.02 7.51 -11.28
CA GLU A 52 -2.65 8.75 -11.97
C GLU A 52 -3.77 9.34 -12.83
N ALA A 53 -4.79 8.54 -13.16
CA ALA A 53 -5.97 8.99 -13.88
C ALA A 53 -7.10 9.47 -12.96
N ILE A 54 -6.96 9.34 -11.64
CA ILE A 54 -7.96 9.81 -10.67
C ILE A 54 -7.83 11.32 -10.49
N ALA A 55 -8.98 11.99 -10.42
CA ALA A 55 -9.10 13.41 -10.18
C ALA A 55 -10.01 13.70 -8.98
N VAL A 56 -9.91 14.92 -8.46
CA VAL A 56 -10.82 15.41 -7.41
C VAL A 56 -12.27 15.28 -7.88
N GLY A 57 -13.12 14.73 -7.03
CA GLY A 57 -14.52 14.42 -7.28
C GLY A 57 -14.79 13.04 -7.87
N ASP A 58 -13.76 12.28 -8.27
CA ASP A 58 -13.94 10.88 -8.67
C ASP A 58 -14.38 10.03 -7.47
N MET A 59 -15.34 9.13 -7.71
CA MET A 59 -15.87 8.22 -6.69
C MET A 59 -15.02 6.94 -6.62
N VAL A 60 -14.32 6.76 -5.50
CA VAL A 60 -13.47 5.60 -5.20
C VAL A 60 -14.21 4.64 -4.29
N MET A 61 -14.06 3.34 -4.52
CA MET A 61 -14.62 2.31 -3.65
C MET A 61 -13.71 2.13 -2.43
N THR A 62 -14.28 2.33 -1.26
CA THR A 62 -13.63 2.17 0.04
C THR A 62 -14.15 0.91 0.73
N PHE A 63 -13.43 0.46 1.76
CA PHE A 63 -13.69 -0.80 2.45
C PHE A 63 -15.01 -0.80 3.23
N ASP A 64 -15.24 0.24 4.03
CA ASP A 64 -16.33 0.36 5.00
C ASP A 64 -17.39 1.38 4.56
N SER A 65 -16.96 2.43 3.89
CA SER A 65 -17.74 3.63 3.60
C SER A 65 -18.31 3.69 2.18
N GLY A 66 -18.18 2.61 1.41
CA GLY A 66 -18.74 2.47 0.07
C GLY A 66 -18.05 3.36 -0.96
N LEU A 67 -18.81 4.03 -1.84
CA LEU A 67 -18.22 4.95 -2.81
C LEU A 67 -18.02 6.33 -2.18
N ARG A 68 -16.78 6.82 -2.13
CA ARG A 68 -16.42 8.13 -1.56
C ARG A 68 -15.71 9.02 -2.56
N PRO A 69 -16.03 10.33 -2.59
CA PRO A 69 -15.38 11.27 -3.49
C PRO A 69 -13.97 11.60 -2.99
N VAL A 70 -13.01 11.60 -3.91
CA VAL A 70 -11.66 12.12 -3.64
C VAL A 70 -11.75 13.65 -3.51
N VAL A 71 -11.23 14.23 -2.43
CA VAL A 71 -11.33 15.67 -2.16
C VAL A 71 -10.05 16.43 -2.54
N ASP A 72 -8.90 15.79 -2.49
CA ASP A 72 -7.63 16.33 -3.00
C ASP A 72 -6.77 15.24 -3.63
N VAL A 73 -5.94 15.63 -4.60
CA VAL A 73 -4.99 14.75 -5.29
C VAL A 73 -3.64 15.45 -5.39
N LYS A 74 -2.66 14.97 -4.62
CA LYS A 74 -1.29 15.47 -4.67
C LYS A 74 -0.44 14.53 -5.50
N ARG A 75 0.33 15.11 -6.44
CA ARG A 75 1.24 14.36 -7.31
C ARG A 75 2.66 14.74 -7.01
N THR A 76 3.47 13.74 -6.73
CA THR A 76 4.83 13.92 -6.27
C THR A 76 5.78 12.87 -6.80
N GLN A 77 7.07 13.10 -6.65
CA GLN A 77 8.10 12.13 -7.01
C GLN A 77 8.80 11.63 -5.75
N LEU A 78 8.92 10.32 -5.61
CA LEU A 78 9.63 9.68 -4.49
C LEU A 78 11.08 10.16 -4.40
N TRP A 79 11.72 10.26 -5.57
CA TRP A 79 13.12 10.62 -5.69
C TRP A 79 13.42 11.17 -7.09
N LEU A 80 14.22 12.23 -7.15
CA LEU A 80 14.57 12.99 -8.36
C LEU A 80 15.44 12.26 -9.38
N GLY A 81 15.88 11.03 -9.13
CA GLY A 81 16.81 10.34 -10.02
C GLY A 81 18.29 10.74 -9.86
N HIS A 82 18.62 11.68 -8.96
CA HIS A 82 20.00 12.09 -8.70
C HIS A 82 20.62 11.36 -7.50
N GLY A 83 21.65 10.55 -7.74
CA GLY A 83 22.36 9.77 -6.71
C GLY A 83 21.82 8.35 -6.49
N ARG A 84 21.97 7.82 -5.27
CA ARG A 84 21.35 6.56 -4.86
C ARG A 84 20.10 6.89 -4.03
N CYS A 85 18.98 6.24 -4.30
CA CYS A 85 17.78 6.38 -3.46
C CYS A 85 18.14 6.00 -2.00
N PRO A 86 17.84 6.85 -0.99
CA PRO A 86 18.11 6.55 0.41
C PRO A 86 17.46 5.23 0.84
N ASP A 87 18.15 4.44 1.67
CA ASP A 87 17.68 3.09 2.04
C ASP A 87 16.30 3.10 2.70
N HIS A 88 15.98 4.11 3.51
CA HIS A 88 14.67 4.27 4.15
C HIS A 88 13.53 4.61 3.19
N ARG A 89 13.83 5.12 1.98
CA ARG A 89 12.84 5.44 0.94
C ARG A 89 12.72 4.36 -0.13
N LYS A 90 13.52 3.29 -0.06
CA LYS A 90 13.46 2.21 -1.03
C LYS A 90 12.08 1.56 -1.00
N PRO A 91 11.35 1.55 -2.12
CA PRO A 91 10.04 0.91 -2.18
C PRO A 91 10.16 -0.60 -2.01
N LEU A 92 9.07 -1.21 -1.59
CA LEU A 92 8.90 -2.65 -1.51
C LEU A 92 8.20 -3.13 -2.79
N ALA A 93 8.81 -4.12 -3.45
CA ALA A 93 8.17 -4.84 -4.53
C ALA A 93 7.22 -5.88 -3.95
N VAL A 94 5.95 -5.81 -4.37
CA VAL A 94 4.91 -6.73 -3.93
C VAL A 94 4.57 -7.70 -5.08
N PRO A 95 4.93 -8.99 -4.95
CA PRO A 95 4.55 -10.02 -5.91
C PRO A 95 3.03 -10.14 -6.09
N VAL A 96 2.61 -10.74 -7.20
CA VAL A 96 1.19 -11.08 -7.42
C VAL A 96 0.71 -12.03 -6.31
N GLY A 97 -0.43 -11.72 -5.70
CA GLY A 97 -1.08 -12.53 -4.66
C GLY A 97 -0.51 -12.36 -3.26
N ALA A 98 0.57 -11.59 -3.07
CA ALA A 98 1.17 -11.39 -1.75
C ALA A 98 0.20 -10.69 -0.78
N LEU A 99 -0.58 -9.72 -1.26
CA LEU A 99 -1.60 -9.00 -0.49
C LEU A 99 -3.00 -9.16 -1.13
N GLY A 100 -3.26 -10.29 -1.79
CA GLY A 100 -4.48 -10.46 -2.60
C GLY A 100 -4.52 -9.59 -3.87
N ASN A 101 -3.42 -8.92 -4.20
CA ASN A 101 -3.25 -8.15 -5.42
C ASN A 101 -3.15 -9.06 -6.65
N LYS A 102 -3.92 -8.74 -7.70
CA LYS A 102 -3.98 -9.45 -9.00
C LYS A 102 -2.82 -9.09 -9.93
N THR A 103 -2.16 -7.96 -9.69
CA THR A 103 -1.00 -7.49 -10.46
C THR A 103 0.11 -7.07 -9.50
N PRO A 104 1.39 -7.19 -9.89
CA PRO A 104 2.48 -6.73 -9.04
C PRO A 104 2.35 -5.23 -8.78
N MET A 105 2.80 -4.77 -7.62
CA MET A 105 2.75 -3.36 -7.25
C MET A 105 3.96 -2.94 -6.44
N LEU A 106 4.14 -1.64 -6.32
CA LEU A 106 5.14 -1.04 -5.44
C LEU A 106 4.46 -0.36 -4.28
N LEU A 107 4.96 -0.62 -3.07
CA LEU A 107 4.56 0.08 -1.87
C LEU A 107 5.72 0.92 -1.35
N LEU A 108 5.42 2.12 -0.89
CA LEU A 108 6.41 2.93 -0.21
C LEU A 108 6.50 2.51 1.27
N PRO A 109 7.68 2.55 1.92
CA PRO A 109 7.89 1.99 3.26
C PRO A 109 6.98 2.52 4.37
N GLU A 110 6.54 3.77 4.26
CA GLU A 110 5.65 4.44 5.23
C GLU A 110 4.20 4.50 4.71
N GLN A 111 3.89 3.82 3.61
CA GLN A 111 2.50 3.64 3.18
C GLN A 111 1.81 2.68 4.14
N ASN A 112 0.70 3.13 4.73
CA ASN A 112 -0.10 2.29 5.60
C ASN A 112 -1.00 1.37 4.77
N MET A 113 -1.02 0.11 5.17
CA MET A 113 -1.75 -0.98 4.53
C MET A 113 -2.64 -1.64 5.57
N MET A 114 -3.89 -1.93 5.21
CA MET A 114 -4.74 -2.76 6.05
C MET A 114 -4.53 -4.22 5.69
N VAL A 115 -4.37 -5.07 6.70
CA VAL A 115 -4.26 -6.52 6.56
C VAL A 115 -5.28 -7.21 7.44
N GLU A 116 -5.80 -8.33 6.97
CA GLU A 116 -6.64 -9.24 7.74
C GLU A 116 -5.74 -10.27 8.44
N SER A 117 -5.90 -10.47 9.75
CA SER A 117 -5.09 -11.40 10.55
C SER A 117 -5.87 -11.95 11.74
N ASP A 118 -5.84 -13.28 11.91
CA ASP A 118 -6.43 -13.95 13.08
C ASP A 118 -5.72 -13.53 14.37
N MET A 119 -4.41 -13.30 14.31
CA MET A 119 -3.63 -12.76 15.42
C MET A 119 -4.07 -11.35 15.81
N ALA A 120 -4.43 -10.49 14.85
CA ALA A 120 -4.97 -9.17 15.14
C ALA A 120 -6.31 -9.28 15.87
N GLU A 121 -7.21 -10.16 15.41
CA GLU A 121 -8.49 -10.42 16.08
C GLU A 121 -8.28 -10.90 17.53
N ALA A 122 -7.34 -11.82 17.74
CA ALA A 122 -7.07 -12.37 19.06
C ALA A 122 -6.49 -11.35 20.06
N ILE A 123 -5.68 -10.40 19.59
CA ILE A 123 -4.98 -9.42 20.44
C ILE A 123 -5.80 -8.14 20.63
N TYR A 124 -6.40 -7.63 19.55
CA TYR A 124 -7.05 -6.33 19.50
C TYR A 124 -8.58 -6.42 19.43
N GLY A 125 -9.15 -7.60 19.18
CA GLY A 125 -10.59 -7.80 19.01
C GLY A 125 -11.11 -7.36 17.63
N ASP A 126 -10.22 -7.04 16.69
CA ASP A 126 -10.53 -6.66 15.32
C ASP A 126 -9.63 -7.47 14.36
N PRO A 127 -10.20 -8.21 13.39
CA PRO A 127 -9.40 -8.96 12.42
C PRO A 127 -8.61 -8.07 11.45
N PHE A 128 -8.88 -6.76 11.39
CA PHE A 128 -8.18 -5.83 10.53
C PHE A 128 -7.15 -4.99 11.31
N ALA A 129 -5.92 -5.00 10.83
CA ALA A 129 -4.84 -4.19 11.38
C ALA A 129 -4.24 -3.29 10.31
N VAL A 130 -4.03 -2.01 10.64
CA VAL A 130 -3.34 -1.06 9.77
C VAL A 130 -1.87 -1.03 10.14
N ILE A 131 -1.00 -1.38 9.19
CA ILE A 131 0.43 -1.52 9.39
C ILE A 131 1.22 -0.75 8.32
N PRO A 132 2.41 -0.20 8.64
CA PRO A 132 3.27 0.37 7.62
C PRO A 132 3.80 -0.74 6.70
N ALA A 133 3.91 -0.46 5.39
CA ALA A 133 4.36 -1.44 4.41
C ALA A 133 5.79 -1.94 4.69
N SER A 134 6.62 -1.17 5.38
CA SER A 134 7.93 -1.62 5.85
C SER A 134 7.88 -2.81 6.81
N ALA A 135 6.74 -3.09 7.46
CA ALA A 135 6.55 -4.28 8.27
C ALA A 135 6.37 -5.55 7.43
N LEU A 136 5.92 -5.42 6.18
CA LEU A 136 5.65 -6.52 5.25
C LEU A 136 6.90 -7.09 4.58
N GLU A 137 8.08 -6.49 4.76
CA GLU A 137 9.33 -6.99 4.19
C GLU A 137 9.60 -8.43 4.68
N GLY A 138 9.74 -9.38 3.75
CA GLY A 138 9.86 -10.82 4.00
C GLY A 138 8.54 -11.59 3.93
N TYR A 139 7.38 -10.93 3.96
CA TYR A 139 6.08 -11.60 3.83
C TYR A 139 5.80 -11.96 2.37
N ARG A 140 5.53 -13.24 2.07
CA ARG A 140 5.18 -13.74 0.72
C ARG A 140 6.09 -13.23 -0.42
N GLY A 141 7.38 -13.05 -0.14
CA GLY A 141 8.38 -12.57 -1.11
C GLY A 141 8.35 -11.06 -1.39
N ILE A 142 7.74 -10.27 -0.50
CA ILE A 142 7.81 -8.81 -0.52
C ILE A 142 9.21 -8.38 -0.08
N ASP A 143 9.93 -7.66 -0.94
CA ASP A 143 11.31 -7.25 -0.68
C ASP A 143 11.58 -5.80 -1.12
N ARG A 144 12.53 -5.14 -0.47
CA ARG A 144 12.98 -3.80 -0.87
C ARG A 144 13.77 -3.85 -2.16
N ILE A 145 13.48 -2.90 -3.05
CA ILE A 145 14.19 -2.74 -4.31
C ILE A 145 14.83 -1.36 -4.43
N THR A 146 15.87 -1.26 -5.26
CA THR A 146 16.49 0.04 -5.58
C THR A 146 15.92 0.53 -6.92
N PRO A 147 15.15 1.63 -6.94
CA PRO A 147 14.58 2.12 -8.20
C PRO A 147 15.67 2.71 -9.10
N HIS A 148 15.63 2.33 -10.38
CA HIS A 148 16.55 2.85 -11.40
C HIS A 148 16.01 4.09 -12.13
N ARG A 149 14.72 4.40 -11.93
CA ARG A 149 14.02 5.54 -12.52
C ARG A 149 13.24 6.30 -11.43
N PRO A 150 12.93 7.59 -11.65
CA PRO A 150 11.99 8.31 -10.79
C PRO A 150 10.66 7.56 -10.71
N ILE A 151 10.08 7.52 -9.51
CA ILE A 151 8.77 6.92 -9.26
C ILE A 151 7.80 8.06 -8.96
N ASP A 152 6.75 8.17 -9.78
CA ASP A 152 5.65 9.08 -9.54
C ASP A 152 4.72 8.46 -8.47
N VAL A 153 4.36 9.29 -7.51
CA VAL A 153 3.59 8.96 -6.33
C VAL A 153 2.37 9.88 -6.28
N ILE A 154 1.21 9.30 -6.06
CA ILE A 154 -0.07 9.98 -5.98
C ILE A 154 -0.61 9.79 -4.57
N VAL A 155 -0.90 10.89 -3.89
CA VAL A 155 -1.59 10.89 -2.59
C VAL A 155 -3.01 11.31 -2.84
N LEU A 156 -3.95 10.40 -2.57
CA LEU A 156 -5.38 10.68 -2.57
C LEU A 156 -5.77 11.08 -1.15
N GLU A 157 -6.52 12.17 -1.01
CA GLU A 157 -7.11 12.57 0.26
C GLU A 157 -8.64 12.56 0.15
N PHE A 158 -9.28 12.20 1.26
CA PHE A 158 -10.73 12.11 1.42
C PHE A 158 -11.21 13.07 2.52
N GLU A 159 -12.53 13.18 2.68
CA GLU A 159 -13.11 13.96 3.77
C GLU A 159 -12.84 13.32 5.13
N GLU A 160 -12.93 12.00 5.21
CA GLU A 160 -12.51 11.18 6.35
C GLU A 160 -11.39 10.24 5.91
N GLU A 161 -10.73 9.57 6.84
CA GLU A 161 -9.72 8.58 6.45
C GLU A 161 -10.42 7.38 5.81
N GLU A 162 -9.81 6.79 4.78
CA GLU A 162 -10.46 5.75 3.99
C GLU A 162 -9.46 4.65 3.63
N ILE A 163 -9.91 3.41 3.62
CA ILE A 163 -9.16 2.29 3.04
C ILE A 163 -9.67 2.01 1.64
N VAL A 164 -8.81 2.11 0.63
CA VAL A 164 -9.15 1.90 -0.78
C VAL A 164 -8.59 0.58 -1.31
N TYR A 165 -9.33 -0.04 -2.23
CA TYR A 165 -8.85 -1.25 -2.89
C TYR A 165 -7.86 -0.94 -4.02
N ALA A 166 -6.69 -1.56 -3.95
CA ALA A 166 -5.58 -1.45 -4.89
C ALA A 166 -5.24 -2.79 -5.55
N ASN A 167 -5.12 -2.77 -6.88
CA ASN A 167 -4.74 -3.90 -7.72
C ASN A 167 -5.48 -5.21 -7.40
N GLY A 168 -6.77 -5.18 -7.05
CA GLY A 168 -7.49 -6.36 -6.55
C GLY A 168 -7.82 -6.19 -5.08
N SER A 169 -7.39 -7.10 -4.21
CA SER A 169 -7.76 -7.06 -2.80
C SER A 169 -6.75 -6.34 -1.90
N GLY A 170 -5.72 -5.69 -2.46
CA GLY A 170 -4.80 -4.89 -1.65
C GLY A 170 -5.55 -3.73 -1.01
N MET A 171 -5.35 -3.47 0.27
CA MET A 171 -6.08 -2.45 1.02
C MET A 171 -5.13 -1.35 1.47
N VAL A 172 -5.28 -0.16 0.89
CA VAL A 172 -4.35 0.96 1.03
C VAL A 172 -5.02 2.08 1.83
N HIS A 173 -4.40 2.53 2.91
CA HIS A 173 -4.89 3.66 3.69
C HIS A 173 -4.64 4.99 2.97
N CYS A 174 -5.67 5.82 2.94
CA CYS A 174 -5.65 7.18 2.42
C CYS A 174 -6.06 8.15 3.53
N GLY A 175 -5.28 9.22 3.69
CA GLY A 175 -5.53 10.20 4.74
C GLY A 175 -6.72 11.12 4.44
N SER A 176 -7.11 11.88 5.46
CA SER A 176 -8.13 12.90 5.36
C SER A 176 -7.51 14.30 5.27
N ILE A 177 -8.17 15.22 4.55
CA ILE A 177 -7.84 16.65 4.62
C ILE A 177 -8.03 17.23 6.02
N ASN A 178 -8.85 16.58 6.86
CA ASN A 178 -9.16 16.98 8.22
C ASN A 178 -8.11 16.49 9.24
N SER A 179 -7.22 15.56 8.88
CA SER A 179 -6.17 15.05 9.79
C SER A 179 -5.18 16.15 10.24
N HIS A 180 -5.17 17.31 9.59
CA HIS A 180 -4.38 18.49 9.99
C HIS A 180 -5.17 19.55 10.77
N ARG A 181 -6.48 19.36 10.98
CA ARG A 181 -7.35 20.35 11.63
C ARG A 181 -7.32 20.13 13.14
N LEU A 182 -6.90 21.15 13.89
CA LEU A 182 -6.88 21.13 15.36
C LEU A 182 -8.26 20.79 15.96
N GLU A 183 -9.33 21.09 15.22
CA GLU A 183 -10.72 20.84 15.60
C GLU A 183 -11.10 19.34 15.50
N ALA A 184 -10.45 18.56 14.63
CA ALA A 184 -10.70 17.11 14.51
C ALA A 184 -10.26 16.33 15.76
N LEU A 185 -9.39 16.91 16.61
CA LEU A 185 -8.99 16.33 17.90
C LEU A 185 -10.09 16.37 18.97
N PHE A 186 -11.19 17.09 18.72
CA PHE A 186 -12.28 17.30 19.67
C PHE A 186 -13.62 16.75 19.17
N ASP A 187 -13.66 16.13 17.98
CA ASP A 187 -14.87 15.54 17.41
C ASP A 187 -14.92 14.04 17.73
N ASP A 188 -15.84 13.64 18.62
CA ASP A 188 -16.14 12.23 18.91
C ASP A 188 -16.88 11.54 17.74
N ASP A 189 -17.27 12.28 16.70
CA ASP A 189 -18.00 11.82 15.49
C ASP A 189 -17.12 11.82 14.23
N ALA A 190 -15.79 12.01 14.36
CA ALA A 190 -14.85 11.80 13.26
C ALA A 190 -14.92 10.32 12.88
N GLY A 191 -15.29 9.97 11.64
CA GLY A 191 -15.67 8.62 11.20
C GLY A 191 -14.69 7.46 11.49
N PRO A 192 -14.40 6.56 10.54
CA PRO A 192 -13.54 5.43 10.84
C PRO A 192 -12.12 5.90 11.21
N ASN A 193 -11.69 5.63 12.44
CA ASN A 193 -10.34 5.93 12.92
C ASN A 193 -9.43 4.72 12.67
N TYR A 194 -8.57 4.82 11.66
CA TYR A 194 -7.64 3.77 11.28
C TYR A 194 -6.34 3.89 12.08
N GLU A 195 -6.32 3.36 13.31
CA GLU A 195 -5.12 3.39 14.14
C GLU A 195 -3.99 2.56 13.52
N THR A 196 -2.89 3.22 13.17
CA THR A 196 -1.71 2.56 12.61
C THR A 196 -0.87 1.96 13.73
N LEU A 197 -0.64 0.65 13.67
CA LEU A 197 0.21 -0.04 14.64
C LEU A 197 1.67 0.43 14.55
N SER A 198 2.33 0.49 15.71
CA SER A 198 3.77 0.68 15.78
C SER A 198 4.50 -0.41 14.96
N LEU A 199 5.69 -0.10 14.44
CA LEU A 199 6.44 -1.05 13.62
C LEU A 199 6.72 -2.40 14.34
N GLU A 200 6.94 -2.39 15.65
CA GLU A 200 7.16 -3.60 16.45
C GLU A 200 5.90 -4.48 16.52
N MET A 201 4.74 -3.88 16.80
CA MET A 201 3.45 -4.57 16.80
C MET A 201 3.09 -5.07 15.40
N ALA A 202 3.27 -4.22 14.39
CA ALA A 202 3.05 -4.57 12.99
C ALA A 202 3.90 -5.78 12.56
N ARG A 203 5.18 -5.84 12.97
CA ARG A 203 6.05 -6.99 12.72
C ARG A 203 5.58 -8.26 13.42
N SER A 204 4.94 -8.13 14.58
CA SER A 204 4.37 -9.26 15.31
C SER A 204 3.15 -9.82 14.57
N ILE A 205 2.27 -8.94 14.07
CA ILE A 205 1.14 -9.34 13.20
C ILE A 205 1.65 -10.03 11.93
N VAL A 206 2.65 -9.45 11.25
CA VAL A 206 3.21 -10.06 10.04
C VAL A 206 3.86 -11.43 10.32
N ALA A 207 4.50 -11.61 11.48
CA ALA A 207 5.01 -12.92 11.88
C ALA A 207 3.88 -13.95 12.07
N GLY A 208 2.74 -13.53 12.65
CA GLY A 208 1.53 -14.35 12.72
C GLY A 208 1.03 -14.77 11.34
N LEU A 209 0.91 -13.82 10.40
CA LEU A 209 0.50 -14.11 9.01
C LEU A 209 1.42 -15.13 8.31
N ILE A 210 2.73 -15.07 8.57
CA ILE A 210 3.68 -16.04 8.03
C ILE A 210 3.43 -17.44 8.61
N ASP A 211 3.17 -17.54 9.91
CA ASP A 211 2.92 -18.81 10.58
C ASP A 211 1.58 -19.44 10.13
N GLU A 212 0.54 -18.63 9.99
CA GLU A 212 -0.77 -19.02 9.43
C GLU A 212 -0.60 -19.58 8.02
N ASP A 213 0.16 -18.91 7.16
CA ASP A 213 0.44 -19.37 5.79
C ASP A 213 1.18 -20.72 5.78
N LEU A 214 2.23 -20.88 6.60
CA LEU A 214 2.98 -22.13 6.68
C LEU A 214 2.09 -23.29 7.13
N THR A 215 1.20 -23.02 8.07
CA THR A 215 0.23 -23.98 8.59
C THR A 215 -0.79 -24.37 7.52
N ALA A 216 -1.36 -23.40 6.79
CA ALA A 216 -2.30 -23.66 5.71
C ALA A 216 -1.68 -24.49 4.57
N HIS A 217 -0.42 -24.22 4.19
CA HIS A 217 0.29 -25.00 3.17
C HIS A 217 0.58 -26.44 3.62
N ALA A 218 0.85 -26.66 4.91
CA ALA A 218 1.05 -28.01 5.45
C ALA A 218 -0.23 -28.85 5.30
N TYR A 219 -1.39 -28.29 5.63
CA TYR A 219 -2.68 -28.98 5.50
C TYR A 219 -3.12 -29.18 4.04
N ALA A 220 -2.74 -28.27 3.12
CA ALA A 220 -3.08 -28.41 1.71
C ALA A 220 -2.25 -29.48 0.96
N ALA A 221 -1.16 -29.98 1.58
CA ALA A 221 -0.28 -30.98 1.00
C ALA A 221 -0.62 -32.43 1.42
N GLU A 222 -1.59 -32.61 2.32
CA GLU A 222 -2.15 -33.91 2.74
C GLU A 222 -3.39 -34.30 1.91
#